data_AF-A0A3N4GBC8-F1
#
_entry.id   AF-A0A3N4GBC8-F1
#
_cell.length_a   1.000
_cell.length_b   1.000
_cell.length_c   1.000
_cell.angle_alpha   90.00
_cell.angle_beta   90.00
_cell.angle_gamma   90.00
#
_symmetry.space_group_name_H-M   'P 1'
#
loop_
_entity.id
_entity.type
_entity.pdbx_description
1 polymer ?
#
loop_
_entity_poly.entity_id
_entity_poly.type
_entity_poly.pdbx_seq_one_letter_code
_entity_poly.pdbx_strand_id
1 'polypeptide(L)'
;MTGAAVVAGLVGGSGLASAAPAGPVDPGVPFSSVVYGTGCTYNLTVPVNSVGMVSFYEQRKGFAPIFIGRAPAYQLIATVNWTPRRLGDRMLYAVQNGVTSPITIARVHQGYGSGGLCFAL
;
A
#
# COMPACT_ATOMS: atom_id res chain seq x y z
N MET A 1 40.38 -44.80 -23.97
CA MET A 1 39.59 -45.03 -22.74
C MET A 1 39.29 -43.64 -22.17
N THR A 2 38.14 -43.07 -22.55
CA THR A 2 36.94 -42.90 -21.70
C THR A 2 37.10 -41.82 -20.63
N GLY A 3 36.27 -40.78 -20.75
CA GLY A 3 36.36 -39.50 -20.03
C GLY A 3 35.86 -39.50 -18.60
N ALA A 4 35.94 -38.33 -17.96
CA ALA A 4 35.39 -38.05 -16.65
C ALA A 4 34.64 -36.71 -16.66
N ALA A 5 33.42 -36.76 -16.12
CA ALA A 5 32.33 -35.82 -16.31
C ALA A 5 32.46 -34.52 -15.49
N VAL A 6 32.05 -33.40 -16.10
CA VAL A 6 31.67 -32.17 -15.40
C VAL A 6 30.27 -32.35 -14.84
N VAL A 7 30.15 -32.50 -13.52
CA VAL A 7 28.87 -32.36 -12.82
C VAL A 7 28.81 -30.94 -12.27
N ALA A 8 28.33 -30.01 -13.09
CA ALA A 8 27.94 -28.69 -12.60
C ALA A 8 26.58 -28.84 -11.92
N GLY A 9 26.58 -28.86 -10.58
CA GLY A 9 25.37 -28.82 -9.78
C GLY A 9 24.60 -27.54 -10.10
N LEU A 10 23.46 -27.69 -10.76
CA LEU A 10 22.44 -26.66 -10.85
C LEU A 10 21.91 -26.44 -9.43
N VAL A 11 22.46 -25.45 -8.73
CA VAL A 11 21.81 -24.87 -7.56
C VAL A 11 20.61 -24.10 -8.09
N GLY A 12 19.51 -24.83 -8.32
CA GLY A 12 18.21 -24.26 -8.58
C GLY A 12 17.77 -23.50 -7.34
N GLY A 13 18.14 -22.23 -7.26
CA GLY A 13 17.53 -21.29 -6.34
C GLY A 13 16.06 -21.23 -6.69
N SER A 14 15.24 -21.91 -5.91
CA SER A 14 13.80 -21.70 -5.85
C SER A 14 13.60 -20.25 -5.40
N GLY A 15 13.52 -19.35 -6.37
CA GLY A 15 13.11 -17.98 -6.13
C GLY A 15 11.75 -18.04 -5.48
N LEU A 16 11.71 -17.77 -4.17
CA LEU A 16 10.46 -17.50 -3.47
C LEU A 16 9.78 -16.41 -4.29
N ALA A 17 8.61 -16.70 -4.86
CA ALA A 17 7.77 -15.67 -5.42
C ALA A 17 7.58 -14.63 -4.31
N SER A 18 8.31 -13.52 -4.41
CA SER A 18 8.35 -12.50 -3.37
C SER A 18 7.01 -11.80 -3.43
N ALA A 19 6.11 -12.27 -2.58
CA ALA A 19 4.78 -11.76 -2.39
C ALA A 19 4.85 -10.31 -1.88
N ALA A 20 4.65 -9.36 -2.77
CA ALA A 20 4.90 -7.93 -2.59
C ALA A 20 3.78 -7.08 -3.22
N PRO A 21 3.61 -5.83 -2.76
CA PRO A 21 2.81 -4.84 -3.46
C PRO A 21 3.35 -4.63 -4.89
N ALA A 22 2.45 -4.72 -5.87
CA ALA A 22 2.78 -4.59 -7.29
C ALA A 22 2.77 -3.13 -7.77
N GLY A 23 2.29 -2.20 -6.94
CA GLY A 23 2.15 -0.79 -7.29
C GLY A 23 1.96 0.11 -6.07
N PRO A 24 1.85 1.43 -6.28
CA PRO A 24 1.56 2.39 -5.21
C PRO A 24 0.18 2.15 -4.60
N VAL A 25 -0.01 2.61 -3.36
CA VAL A 25 -1.35 2.70 -2.76
C VAL A 25 -2.14 3.77 -3.50
N ASP A 26 -3.29 3.41 -4.04
CA ASP A 26 -4.25 4.33 -4.62
C ASP A 26 -5.29 4.73 -3.56
N PRO A 27 -5.36 5.99 -3.12
CA PRO A 27 -6.33 6.43 -2.14
C PRO A 27 -7.75 6.66 -2.71
N GLY A 28 -7.94 6.38 -4.02
CA GLY A 28 -9.18 6.61 -4.74
C GLY A 28 -9.36 8.07 -5.16
N VAL A 29 -10.35 8.32 -6.01
CA VAL A 29 -10.63 9.67 -6.54
C VAL A 29 -11.70 10.37 -5.68
N PRO A 30 -11.35 11.35 -4.84
CA PRO A 30 -12.33 12.34 -4.36
C PRO A 30 -12.96 13.07 -5.56
N PHE A 31 -14.29 13.17 -5.59
CA PHE A 31 -15.15 13.56 -6.72
C PHE A 31 -14.83 14.92 -7.42
N SER A 32 -13.82 15.70 -7.00
CA SER A 32 -13.49 16.97 -7.65
C SER A 32 -12.06 17.53 -7.48
N SER A 33 -11.15 16.90 -6.72
CA SER A 33 -9.78 17.43 -6.50
C SER A 33 -8.90 16.38 -5.85
N VAL A 34 -7.60 16.26 -6.16
CA VAL A 34 -6.61 15.33 -5.52
C VAL A 34 -6.35 15.65 -4.03
N VAL A 35 -7.30 16.29 -3.37
CA VAL A 35 -7.25 16.80 -2.02
C VAL A 35 -8.18 15.97 -1.14
N TYR A 36 -7.62 15.44 -0.06
CA TYR A 36 -8.32 14.65 0.94
C TYR A 36 -8.69 15.53 2.12
N GLY A 37 -9.83 15.27 2.78
CA GLY A 37 -10.32 16.04 3.92
C GLY A 37 -10.17 15.25 5.21
N THR A 38 -9.75 15.89 6.29
CA THR A 38 -9.78 15.28 7.62
C THR A 38 -11.20 14.84 8.00
N GLY A 39 -11.34 13.65 8.59
CA GLY A 39 -12.65 13.10 8.98
C GLY A 39 -13.48 12.52 7.83
N CYS A 40 -13.03 12.65 6.58
CA CYS A 40 -13.61 11.98 5.43
C CYS A 40 -13.05 10.56 5.31
N THR A 41 -13.85 9.58 4.91
CA THR A 41 -13.39 8.20 4.73
C THR A 41 -13.15 7.89 3.25
N TYR A 42 -11.97 7.35 2.95
CA TYR A 42 -11.50 6.98 1.62
C TYR A 42 -11.13 5.50 1.57
N ASN A 43 -11.28 4.87 0.41
CA ASN A 43 -10.83 3.50 0.20
C ASN A 43 -9.40 3.53 -0.34
N LEU A 44 -8.43 3.06 0.46
CA LEU A 44 -7.09 2.79 -0.03
C LEU A 44 -7.06 1.42 -0.69
N THR A 45 -6.58 1.35 -1.92
CA THR A 45 -6.38 0.09 -2.64
C THR A 45 -4.92 -0.08 -3.00
N VAL A 46 -4.43 -1.32 -3.06
CA VAL A 46 -3.10 -1.62 -3.59
C VAL A 46 -3.13 -2.94 -4.35
N PRO A 47 -2.62 -2.99 -5.59
CA PRO A 47 -2.42 -4.25 -6.29
C PRO A 47 -1.26 -5.01 -5.64
N VAL A 48 -1.38 -6.33 -5.55
CA VAL A 48 -0.35 -7.22 -5.02
C VAL A 48 -0.10 -8.37 -6.00
N ASN A 49 1.10 -8.94 -5.98
CA ASN A 49 1.43 -10.08 -6.84
C ASN A 49 1.13 -11.44 -6.18
N SER A 50 0.60 -11.46 -4.96
CA SER A 50 0.37 -12.69 -4.18
C SER A 50 -0.75 -12.52 -3.16
N VAL A 51 -1.40 -13.64 -2.84
CA VAL A 51 -2.40 -13.73 -1.78
C VAL A 51 -1.76 -13.59 -0.40
N GLY A 52 -2.47 -12.95 0.53
CA GLY A 52 -2.00 -12.77 1.90
C GLY A 52 -2.49 -11.48 2.53
N MET A 53 -2.08 -11.23 3.77
CA MET A 53 -2.42 -10.01 4.48
C MET A 53 -1.50 -8.86 4.08
N VAL A 54 -2.11 -7.71 3.79
CA VAL A 54 -1.42 -6.47 3.45
C VAL A 54 -1.70 -5.45 4.55
N SER A 55 -0.65 -4.83 5.08
CA SER A 55 -0.75 -3.79 6.11
C SER A 55 -0.56 -2.41 5.50
N PHE A 56 -1.43 -1.46 5.84
CA PHE A 56 -1.41 -0.10 5.31
C PHE A 56 -1.00 0.91 6.36
N TYR A 57 -0.23 1.90 5.94
CA TYR A 57 0.34 2.90 6.82
C TYR A 57 0.22 4.31 6.24
N GLU A 58 0.12 5.25 7.16
CA GLU A 58 0.18 6.68 6.91
C GLU A 58 1.38 7.27 7.66
N GLN A 59 2.18 8.11 7.01
CA GLN A 59 3.35 8.72 7.65
C GLN A 59 3.47 10.19 7.27
N ARG A 60 3.99 11.01 8.20
CA ARG A 60 4.57 12.32 7.86
C ARG A 60 6.08 12.18 7.81
N LYS A 61 6.73 12.79 6.82
CA LYS A 61 8.20 12.78 6.72
C LYS A 61 8.85 13.18 8.06
N GLY A 62 9.75 12.33 8.56
CA GLY A 62 10.44 12.54 9.83
C GLY A 62 9.67 12.11 11.10
N PHE A 63 8.48 11.51 10.96
CA PHE A 63 7.68 11.02 12.08
C PHE A 63 7.45 9.51 11.99
N ALA A 64 7.07 8.89 13.11
CA ALA A 64 6.69 7.48 13.13
C ALA A 64 5.47 7.20 12.24
N PRO A 65 5.44 6.05 11.54
CA PRO A 65 4.26 5.61 10.80
C PRO A 65 3.05 5.35 11.71
N ILE A 66 1.87 5.62 11.17
CA ILE A 66 0.57 5.35 11.78
C ILE A 66 -0.04 4.17 11.04
N PHE A 67 -0.37 3.11 11.79
CA PHE A 67 -1.08 1.97 11.22
C PHE A 67 -2.53 2.35 10.90
N ILE A 68 -2.94 2.12 9.65
CA ILE A 68 -4.30 2.38 9.19
C ILE A 68 -5.15 1.13 9.40
N GLY A 69 -4.66 -0.01 8.92
CA GLY A 69 -5.40 -1.26 8.90
C GLY A 69 -4.69 -2.34 8.11
N ARG A 70 -5.28 -3.53 8.13
CA ARG A 70 -4.83 -4.69 7.37
C ARG A 70 -6.00 -5.34 6.65
N ALA A 71 -5.77 -5.83 5.44
CA ALA A 71 -6.77 -6.54 4.66
C ALA A 71 -6.15 -7.72 3.91
N PRO A 72 -6.89 -8.83 3.75
CA PRO A 72 -6.47 -9.88 2.84
C PRO A 72 -6.53 -9.36 1.40
N ALA A 73 -5.58 -9.77 0.57
CA ALA A 73 -5.65 -9.55 -0.86
C ALA A 73 -6.69 -10.48 -1.50
N TYR A 74 -7.72 -9.91 -2.12
CA TYR A 74 -8.74 -10.60 -2.91
C TYR A 74 -8.57 -10.21 -4.38
N GLN A 75 -8.56 -11.19 -5.29
CA GLN A 75 -8.30 -10.96 -6.72
C GLN A 75 -7.06 -10.09 -6.98
N LEU A 76 -5.99 -10.30 -6.20
CA LEU A 76 -4.73 -9.55 -6.28
C LEU A 76 -4.84 -8.06 -5.90
N ILE A 77 -5.88 -7.68 -5.17
CA ILE A 77 -6.09 -6.31 -4.64
C ILE A 77 -6.38 -6.39 -3.15
N ALA A 78 -5.72 -5.55 -2.35
CA ALA A 78 -6.09 -5.35 -0.95
C ALA A 78 -6.70 -3.95 -0.76
N THR A 79 -7.70 -3.85 0.11
CA THR A 79 -8.45 -2.61 0.33
C THR A 79 -8.68 -2.34 1.82
N VAL A 80 -8.44 -1.10 2.27
CA VAL A 80 -8.78 -0.64 3.63
C VAL A 80 -9.43 0.73 3.59
N ASN A 81 -10.20 1.03 4.64
CA ASN A 81 -10.71 2.38 4.86
C ASN A 81 -9.65 3.24 5.54
N TRP A 82 -9.40 4.43 5.00
CA TRP A 82 -8.54 5.46 5.58
C TRP A 82 -9.36 6.70 5.87
N THR A 83 -9.24 7.21 7.10
CA THR A 83 -9.84 8.48 7.52
C THR A 83 -8.74 9.35 8.08
N PRO A 84 -8.16 10.27 7.29
CA PRO A 84 -7.09 11.12 7.78
C PRO A 84 -7.58 11.97 8.94
N ARG A 85 -6.75 12.09 9.97
CA ARG A 85 -7.06 12.88 11.16
C ARG A 85 -6.21 14.13 11.30
N ARG A 86 -5.22 14.29 10.41
CA ARG A 86 -4.21 15.35 10.49
C ARG A 86 -4.00 15.97 9.12
N LEU A 87 -3.86 17.28 9.11
CA LEU A 87 -3.60 18.09 7.92
C LEU A 87 -2.17 17.91 7.39
N GLY A 88 -1.98 18.31 6.14
CA GLY A 88 -0.70 18.35 5.44
C GLY A 88 -0.44 17.13 4.56
N ASP A 89 0.77 17.06 4.02
CA ASP A 89 1.19 15.96 3.16
C ASP A 89 1.37 14.67 3.96
N ARG A 90 0.70 13.60 3.52
CA ARG A 90 0.71 12.27 4.10
C ARG A 90 1.30 11.28 3.10
N MET A 91 2.31 10.55 3.53
CA MET A 91 2.90 9.43 2.80
C MET A 91 2.07 8.18 3.08
N LEU A 92 1.46 7.63 2.05
CA LEU A 92 0.68 6.39 2.12
C LEU A 92 1.48 5.27 1.47
N TYR A 93 1.54 4.13 2.14
CA TYR A 93 2.21 2.93 1.63
C TYR A 93 1.63 1.67 2.27
N ALA A 94 1.89 0.54 1.61
CA ALA A 94 1.51 -0.78 2.06
C ALA A 94 2.75 -1.65 2.28
N VAL A 95 2.63 -2.64 3.16
CA VAL A 95 3.64 -3.65 3.44
C VAL A 95 3.03 -5.04 3.35
N GLN A 96 3.66 -5.91 2.59
CA GLN A 96 3.31 -7.34 2.49
C GLN A 96 4.60 -8.16 2.59
N ASN A 97 4.64 -9.10 3.52
CA ASN A 97 5.82 -9.98 3.76
C ASN A 97 7.16 -9.22 3.89
N GLY A 98 7.14 -8.05 4.54
CA GLY A 98 8.32 -7.21 4.72
C GLY A 98 8.70 -6.34 3.52
N VAL A 99 8.00 -6.45 2.38
CA VAL A 99 8.21 -5.60 1.20
C VAL A 99 7.26 -4.41 1.23
N THR A 100 7.83 -3.22 1.08
CA THR A 100 7.11 -1.94 1.09
C THR A 100 6.76 -1.51 -0.33
N SER A 101 5.54 -1.02 -0.54
CA SER A 101 5.11 -0.43 -1.81
C SER A 101 5.86 0.89 -2.11
N PRO A 102 5.82 1.39 -3.35
CA PRO A 102 6.10 2.79 -3.61
C PRO A 102 5.24 3.71 -2.74
N ILE A 103 5.79 4.88 -2.38
CA ILE A 103 5.11 5.87 -1.55
C ILE A 103 4.19 6.73 -2.41
N THR A 104 2.95 6.89 -1.98
CA THR A 104 1.99 7.85 -2.54
C THR A 104 1.88 9.07 -1.63
N ILE A 105 1.93 10.28 -2.18
CA ILE A 105 1.70 11.51 -1.41
C ILE A 105 0.23 11.92 -1.53
N ALA A 106 -0.47 11.92 -0.40
CA ALA A 106 -1.83 12.42 -0.27
C ALA A 106 -1.83 13.76 0.46
N ARG A 107 -2.36 14.80 -0.17
CA ARG A 107 -2.47 16.13 0.43
C ARG A 107 -3.78 16.22 1.22
N VAL A 108 -3.68 16.39 2.54
CA VAL A 108 -4.84 16.46 3.43
C VAL A 108 -5.11 17.89 3.88
N HIS A 109 -6.33 18.35 3.62
CA HIS A 109 -6.90 19.63 4.02
C HIS A 109 -7.99 19.45 5.08
N GLN A 110 -8.55 20.57 5.54
CA GLN A 110 -9.67 20.55 6.46
C GLN A 110 -10.87 19.92 5.75
N GLY A 111 -11.34 18.78 6.28
CA GLY A 111 -12.61 18.21 5.86
C GLY A 111 -13.77 18.93 6.55
N TYR A 112 -14.86 19.04 5.82
CA TYR A 112 -16.15 19.55 6.29
C TYR A 112 -17.18 18.44 6.10
N GLY A 113 -17.84 18.05 7.20
CA GLY A 113 -18.70 16.86 7.25
C GLY A 113 -18.00 15.66 7.90
N SER A 114 -18.65 14.49 7.85
CA SER A 114 -18.07 13.22 8.34
C SER A 114 -18.57 12.05 7.51
N GLY A 115 -17.74 11.00 7.36
CA GLY A 115 -18.08 9.82 6.56
C GLY A 115 -18.17 10.11 5.06
N GLY A 116 -19.14 9.49 4.38
CA GLY A 116 -19.32 9.58 2.92
C GLY A 116 -19.89 10.90 2.38
N LEU A 117 -20.36 11.81 3.25
CA LEU A 117 -20.86 13.15 2.90
C LEU A 117 -19.83 14.25 3.18
N CYS A 118 -18.55 13.89 3.16
CA CYS A 118 -17.46 14.75 3.59
C CYS A 118 -16.74 15.37 2.39
N PHE A 119 -16.51 16.68 2.43
CA PHE A 119 -15.85 17.44 1.37
C PHE A 119 -14.58 18.11 1.90
N ALA A 120 -13.56 18.18 1.06
CA ALA A 120 -12.30 18.85 1.36
C ALA A 120 -12.24 20.21 0.65
N LEU A 121 -11.77 21.24 1.35
CA LEU A 121 -11.59 22.62 0.86
C LEU A 121 -10.16 23.10 1.09
#